data_AF-A0A087GZX0-F1
#
_entry.id   AF-A0A087GZX0-F1
#
_cell.length_a   1.000
_cell.length_b   1.000
_cell.length_c   1.000
_cell.angle_alpha   90.00
_cell.angle_beta   90.00
_cell.angle_gamma   90.00
#
_symmetry.space_group_name_H-M   'P 1'
#
loop_
_entity.id
_entity.type
_entity.pdbx_description
1 polymer ?
#
loop_
_entity_poly.entity_id
_entity_poly.type
_entity_poly.pdbx_seq_one_letter_code
_entity_poly.pdbx_strand_id
1 'polypeptide(L)'
;MGSLSPESDNDPRYASVTDERKRKRMISNRESARRSRMRKQKQLGDLINEVTVLKNDIGKINEQVDVATRRFMEMESKNDVMRAQALELTDRLRSLNSVIEMVEEISGQDLDKPEIPQNPWQIPCPLQQPILASMFDC
;
A
#
# COMPACT_ATOMS: atom_id res chain seq x y z
N MET A 1 -54.50 48.11 -33.31
CA MET A 1 -53.26 47.63 -33.97
C MET A 1 -53.29 46.11 -33.88
N GLY A 2 -53.40 45.43 -35.02
CA GLY A 2 -53.94 44.07 -35.15
C GLY A 2 -53.08 42.96 -34.56
N SER A 3 -53.75 42.01 -33.91
CA SER A 3 -53.23 40.67 -33.62
C SER A 3 -53.31 39.85 -34.90
N LEU A 4 -52.16 39.61 -35.53
CA LEU A 4 -52.03 38.59 -36.58
C LEU A 4 -52.09 37.22 -35.92
N SER A 5 -53.26 36.57 -35.98
CA SER A 5 -53.37 35.14 -35.74
C SER A 5 -52.51 34.39 -36.78
N PRO A 6 -51.72 33.37 -36.37
CA PRO A 6 -50.98 32.55 -37.30
C PRO A 6 -51.96 31.59 -37.97
N GLU A 7 -52.57 32.05 -39.05
CA GLU A 7 -53.36 31.21 -39.93
C GLU A 7 -52.42 30.51 -40.91
N SER A 8 -51.94 29.32 -40.53
CA SER A 8 -51.65 28.19 -41.43
C SER A 8 -50.92 27.07 -40.66
N ASP A 9 -51.67 26.30 -39.88
CA ASP A 9 -51.21 25.01 -39.34
C ASP A 9 -51.84 23.82 -40.10
N ASN A 10 -52.36 24.05 -41.31
CA ASN A 10 -53.01 23.01 -42.12
C ASN A 10 -52.57 23.00 -43.60
N ASP A 11 -51.29 23.27 -43.90
CA ASP A 11 -50.70 22.76 -45.15
C ASP A 11 -50.33 21.28 -44.93
N PRO A 12 -50.95 20.32 -45.64
CA PRO A 12 -50.66 18.88 -45.49
C PRO A 12 -49.19 18.53 -45.73
N ARG A 13 -48.43 19.38 -46.44
CA ARG A 13 -46.98 19.23 -46.59
C ARG A 13 -46.22 19.52 -45.30
N TYR A 14 -46.66 20.48 -44.49
CA TYR A 14 -46.02 20.82 -43.22
C TYR A 14 -46.29 19.73 -42.17
N ALA A 15 -47.52 19.22 -42.10
CA ALA A 15 -47.90 18.09 -41.25
C ALA A 15 -47.05 16.84 -41.55
N SER A 16 -46.91 16.47 -42.84
CA SER A 16 -46.08 15.34 -43.27
C SER A 16 -44.60 15.47 -42.87
N VAL A 17 -44.02 16.68 -43.03
CA VAL A 17 -42.64 16.96 -42.61
C VAL A 17 -42.47 16.84 -41.08
N THR A 18 -43.46 17.30 -40.31
CA THR A 18 -43.42 17.18 -38.84
C THR A 18 -43.54 15.74 -38.36
N ASP A 19 -44.38 14.93 -39.01
CA ASP A 19 -44.53 13.50 -38.70
C ASP A 19 -43.26 12.72 -39.03
N GLU A 20 -42.63 12.99 -40.17
CA GLU A 20 -41.36 12.37 -40.52
C GLU A 20 -40.24 12.77 -39.55
N ARG A 21 -40.21 14.04 -39.10
CA ARG A 21 -39.29 14.50 -38.06
C ARG A 21 -39.53 13.78 -36.74
N LYS A 22 -40.79 13.60 -36.34
CA LYS A 22 -41.17 12.86 -35.11
C LYS A 22 -40.75 11.40 -35.21
N ARG A 23 -40.98 10.74 -36.35
CA ARG A 23 -40.53 9.37 -36.63
C ARG A 23 -39.01 9.25 -36.50
N LYS A 24 -38.24 10.13 -37.14
CA LYS A 24 -36.77 10.15 -37.04
C LYS A 24 -36.29 10.36 -35.60
N ARG A 25 -36.93 11.25 -34.84
CA ARG A 25 -36.61 11.48 -33.41
C ARG A 25 -36.87 10.23 -32.56
N MET A 26 -37.97 9.52 -32.79
CA MET A 26 -38.27 8.29 -32.05
C MET A 26 -37.21 7.21 -32.32
N ILE A 27 -36.79 7.05 -33.57
CA ILE A 27 -35.74 6.08 -33.94
C ILE A 27 -34.40 6.48 -33.31
N SER A 28 -33.99 7.75 -33.45
CA SER A 28 -32.73 8.26 -32.90
C SER A 28 -32.71 8.18 -31.36
N ASN A 29 -33.80 8.56 -30.68
CA ASN A 29 -33.91 8.47 -29.22
C ASN A 29 -33.89 7.01 -28.73
N ARG A 30 -34.57 6.12 -29.45
CA ARG A 30 -34.52 4.68 -29.15
C ARG A 30 -33.09 4.15 -29.25
N GLU A 31 -32.37 4.54 -30.29
CA GLU A 31 -30.99 4.12 -30.48
C GLU A 31 -30.05 4.74 -29.43
N SER A 32 -30.22 6.03 -29.09
CA SER A 32 -29.40 6.69 -28.07
C SER A 32 -29.67 6.13 -26.67
N ALA A 33 -30.92 5.81 -26.33
CA ALA A 33 -31.28 5.12 -25.09
C ALA A 33 -30.65 3.72 -25.03
N ARG A 34 -30.68 2.96 -26.13
CA ARG A 34 -30.00 1.65 -26.23
C ARG A 34 -28.49 1.80 -26.01
N ARG A 35 -27.83 2.73 -26.71
CA ARG A 35 -26.39 3.00 -26.54
C ARG A 35 -26.05 3.40 -25.12
N SER A 36 -26.87 4.25 -24.49
CA SER A 36 -26.68 4.67 -23.10
C SER A 36 -26.74 3.49 -22.13
N ARG A 37 -27.74 2.60 -22.29
CA ARG A 37 -27.85 1.37 -21.48
C ARG A 37 -26.64 0.47 -21.66
N MET A 38 -26.20 0.23 -22.90
CA MET A 38 -25.01 -0.59 -23.19
C MET A 38 -23.74 -0.01 -22.56
N ARG A 39 -23.53 1.32 -22.62
CA ARG A 39 -22.38 1.96 -21.98
C ARG A 39 -22.41 1.79 -20.46
N LYS A 40 -23.55 2.02 -19.81
CA LYS A 40 -23.70 1.83 -18.36
C LYS A 40 -23.49 0.38 -17.94
N GLN A 41 -23.99 -0.58 -18.74
CA GLN A 41 -23.77 -2.00 -18.48
C GLN A 41 -22.29 -2.38 -18.58
N LYS A 42 -21.58 -1.85 -19.59
CA LYS A 42 -20.14 -2.03 -19.72
C LYS A 42 -19.39 -1.44 -18.51
N GLN A 43 -19.68 -0.20 -18.15
CA GLN A 43 -19.06 0.47 -16.99
C GLN A 43 -19.28 -0.31 -15.69
N LEU A 44 -20.48 -0.85 -15.48
CA LEU A 44 -20.75 -1.70 -14.32
C LEU A 44 -19.91 -2.98 -14.33
N GLY A 45 -19.79 -3.63 -15.49
CA GLY A 45 -18.93 -4.81 -15.65
C GLY A 45 -17.45 -4.50 -15.39
N ASP A 46 -16.96 -3.39 -15.93
CA ASP A 46 -15.59 -2.92 -15.73
C ASP A 46 -15.32 -2.67 -14.23
N LEU A 47 -16.24 -2.01 -13.51
CA LEU A 47 -16.11 -1.75 -12.07
C LEU A 47 -16.14 -3.05 -11.23
N ILE A 48 -16.99 -4.03 -11.60
CA ILE A 48 -17.02 -5.33 -10.92
C ILE A 48 -15.69 -6.06 -11.09
N ASN A 49 -15.11 -6.01 -12.29
CA ASN A 49 -13.80 -6.61 -12.56
C ASN A 49 -12.71 -5.91 -11.73
N GLU A 50 -12.70 -4.58 -11.68
CA GLU A 50 -11.75 -3.81 -10.90
C GLU A 50 -11.82 -4.17 -9.40
N VAL A 51 -13.03 -4.21 -8.82
CA VAL A 51 -13.23 -4.63 -7.43
C VAL A 51 -12.71 -6.05 -7.19
N THR A 52 -12.93 -6.96 -8.15
CA THR A 52 -12.46 -8.34 -8.04
C THR A 52 -10.93 -8.44 -8.07
N VAL A 53 -10.28 -7.69 -8.96
CA VAL A 53 -8.82 -7.60 -9.04
C VAL A 53 -8.26 -7.04 -7.73
N LEU A 54 -8.79 -5.90 -7.27
CA LEU A 54 -8.34 -5.27 -6.02
C LEU A 54 -8.49 -6.20 -4.81
N LYS A 55 -9.59 -6.96 -4.71
CA LYS A 55 -9.78 -7.94 -3.63
C LYS A 55 -8.72 -9.05 -3.68
N ASN A 56 -8.40 -9.55 -4.87
CA ASN A 56 -7.37 -10.56 -5.03
C ASN A 56 -5.99 -10.02 -4.65
N ASP A 57 -5.68 -8.78 -5.02
CA ASP A 57 -4.39 -8.16 -4.71
C ASP A 57 -4.25 -7.83 -3.23
N ILE A 58 -5.33 -7.39 -2.56
CA ILE A 58 -5.37 -7.28 -1.09
C ILE A 58 -5.06 -8.64 -0.44
N GLY A 59 -5.67 -9.72 -0.95
CA GLY A 59 -5.39 -11.08 -0.47
C GLY A 59 -3.92 -11.46 -0.57
N LYS A 60 -3.29 -11.21 -1.73
CA LYS A 60 -1.86 -11.47 -1.95
C LYS A 60 -0.96 -10.62 -1.05
N ILE A 61 -1.28 -9.35 -0.87
CA ILE A 61 -0.51 -8.44 0.00
C ILE A 61 -0.57 -8.93 1.44
N ASN A 62 -1.75 -9.32 1.93
CA ASN A 62 -1.90 -9.86 3.29
C ASN A 62 -1.05 -11.13 3.48
N GLU A 63 -1.04 -12.05 2.52
CA GLU A 63 -0.20 -13.24 2.60
C GLU A 63 1.30 -12.89 2.64
N GLN A 64 1.73 -11.91 1.84
CA GLN A 64 3.12 -11.42 1.87
C GLN A 64 3.48 -10.80 3.22
N VAL A 65 2.58 -10.00 3.81
CA VAL A 65 2.76 -9.41 5.14
C VAL A 65 2.88 -10.51 6.19
N ASP A 66 2.00 -11.51 6.18
CA ASP A 66 2.03 -12.62 7.14
C ASP A 66 3.34 -13.43 7.06
N VAL A 67 3.85 -13.67 5.85
CA VAL A 67 5.15 -14.32 5.65
C VAL A 67 6.29 -13.44 6.17
N ALA A 68 6.28 -12.15 5.86
CA ALA A 68 7.30 -11.21 6.30
C ALA A 68 7.32 -11.08 7.84
N THR A 69 6.16 -10.97 8.47
CA THR A 69 6.02 -10.91 9.93
C THR A 69 6.57 -12.16 10.61
N ARG A 70 6.25 -13.36 10.10
CA ARG A 70 6.82 -14.60 10.64
C ARG A 70 8.34 -14.65 10.54
N ARG A 71 8.90 -14.26 9.39
CA ARG A 71 10.36 -14.20 9.20
C ARG A 71 11.02 -13.17 10.13
N PHE A 72 10.37 -12.02 10.32
CA PHE A 72 10.83 -11.00 11.24
C PHE A 72 10.88 -11.53 12.68
N MET A 73 9.80 -12.16 13.15
CA MET A 73 9.76 -12.76 14.50
C MET A 73 10.83 -13.83 14.69
N GLU A 74 11.07 -14.68 13.68
CA GLU A 74 12.14 -15.67 13.74
C GLU A 74 13.54 -15.03 13.83
N MET A 75 13.78 -13.96 13.05
CA MET A 75 15.03 -13.20 13.09
C MET A 75 15.22 -12.49 14.43
N GLU A 76 14.17 -11.87 14.96
CA GLU A 76 14.17 -11.20 16.26
C GLU A 76 14.50 -12.19 17.38
N SER A 77 13.87 -13.36 17.41
CA SER A 77 14.17 -14.42 18.38
C SER A 77 15.63 -14.87 18.31
N LYS A 78 16.19 -15.05 17.11
CA LYS A 78 17.63 -15.37 16.95
C LYS A 78 18.52 -14.23 17.46
N ASN A 79 18.12 -12.99 17.22
CA ASN A 79 18.84 -11.82 17.71
C ASN A 79 18.83 -11.74 19.24
N ASP A 80 17.70 -12.05 19.88
CA ASP A 80 17.58 -12.13 21.34
C ASP A 80 18.51 -13.20 21.92
N VAL A 81 18.59 -14.38 21.30
CA VAL A 81 19.54 -15.43 21.69
C VAL A 81 20.98 -14.95 21.58
N MET A 82 21.35 -14.31 20.46
CA MET A 82 22.70 -13.77 20.28
C MET A 82 23.03 -12.68 21.31
N ARG A 83 22.08 -11.81 21.64
CA ARG A 83 22.25 -10.79 22.69
C ARG A 83 22.46 -11.43 24.07
N ALA A 84 21.68 -12.46 24.41
CA ALA A 84 21.84 -13.20 25.66
C ALA A 84 23.23 -13.86 25.75
N GLN A 85 23.68 -14.51 24.68
CA GLN A 85 25.02 -15.12 24.61
C GLN A 85 26.13 -14.06 24.73
N ALA A 86 25.98 -12.92 24.08
CA ALA A 86 26.94 -11.82 24.19
C ALA A 86 27.04 -11.29 25.62
N LEU A 87 25.90 -11.13 26.32
CA LEU A 87 25.87 -10.74 27.72
C LEU A 87 26.55 -11.77 28.62
N GLU A 88 26.23 -13.06 28.44
CA GLU A 88 26.86 -14.14 29.22
C GLU A 88 28.39 -14.16 29.06
N LEU A 89 28.88 -14.07 27.83
CA LEU A 89 30.32 -14.05 27.55
C LEU A 89 31.00 -12.79 28.13
N THR A 90 30.31 -11.64 28.06
CA THR A 90 30.79 -10.39 28.64
C THR A 90 30.91 -10.49 30.17
N ASP A 91 29.92 -11.09 30.83
CA ASP A 91 29.93 -11.28 32.28
C ASP A 91 31.01 -12.28 32.70
N ARG A 92 31.18 -13.38 31.96
CA ARG A 92 32.27 -14.34 32.20
C ARG A 92 33.64 -13.69 32.05
N LEU A 93 33.85 -12.87 31.02
CA LEU A 93 35.11 -12.14 30.84
C LEU A 93 35.34 -11.15 31.98
N ARG A 94 34.31 -10.39 32.40
CA ARG A 94 34.42 -9.46 33.53
C ARG A 94 34.78 -10.18 34.83
N SER A 95 34.20 -11.37 35.07
CA SER A 95 34.55 -12.21 36.21
C SER A 95 36.00 -12.68 36.16
N LEU A 96 36.50 -13.12 35.00
CA LEU A 96 37.90 -13.52 34.84
C LEU A 96 38.85 -12.34 35.05
N ASN A 97 38.51 -11.18 34.50
CA ASN A 97 39.26 -9.94 34.68
C ASN A 97 39.33 -9.52 36.16
N SER A 98 38.26 -9.71 36.93
CA SER A 98 38.28 -9.46 38.38
C SER A 98 39.16 -10.45 39.15
N VAL A 99 39.24 -11.70 38.70
CA VAL A 99 40.19 -12.67 39.26
C VAL A 99 41.64 -12.29 38.96
N ILE A 100 41.92 -11.79 37.76
CA ILE A 100 43.25 -11.27 37.39
C ILE A 100 43.62 -10.11 38.32
N GLU A 101 42.74 -9.12 38.50
CA GLU A 101 42.97 -7.99 39.43
C GLU A 101 43.33 -8.45 40.85
N MET A 102 42.63 -9.46 41.39
CA MET A 102 42.98 -10.04 42.69
C MET A 102 44.37 -10.69 42.72
N VAL A 103 44.79 -11.35 41.63
CA VAL A 103 46.12 -11.99 41.54
C VAL A 103 47.22 -10.94 41.40
N GLU A 104 46.99 -9.86 40.66
CA GLU A 104 47.92 -8.73 40.54
C GLU A 104 48.16 -8.08 41.90
N GLU A 105 47.10 -7.84 42.68
CA GLU A 105 47.21 -7.30 44.05
C GLU A 105 48.07 -8.18 44.97
N ILE A 106 48.01 -9.50 44.82
CA ILE A 106 48.76 -10.46 45.65
C ILE A 106 50.21 -10.60 45.17
N SER A 107 50.43 -10.62 43.85
CA SER A 107 51.72 -10.96 43.24
C SER A 107 52.60 -9.75 42.90
N GLY A 108 52.02 -8.55 42.82
CA GLY A 108 52.70 -7.33 42.39
C GLY A 108 53.11 -7.33 40.91
N GLN A 109 52.63 -8.28 40.11
CA GLN A 109 52.84 -8.35 38.66
C GLN A 109 51.65 -7.70 37.93
N ASP A 110 51.94 -6.88 36.93
CA ASP A 110 50.97 -6.23 36.04
C ASP A 110 50.61 -7.18 34.89
N LEU A 111 49.36 -7.63 34.81
CA LEU A 111 48.86 -8.58 33.83
C LEU A 111 47.91 -7.86 32.85
N ASP A 112 48.20 -7.96 31.55
CA ASP A 112 47.42 -7.26 30.52
C ASP A 112 45.96 -7.74 30.45
N LYS A 113 45.01 -6.81 30.58
CA LYS A 113 43.58 -7.08 30.69
C LYS A 113 42.86 -6.77 29.36
N PRO A 114 42.12 -7.74 28.78
CA PRO A 114 41.35 -7.48 27.55
C PRO A 114 40.20 -6.49 27.79
N GLU A 115 40.15 -5.42 26.99
CA GLU A 115 39.07 -4.41 26.98
C GLU A 115 37.81 -4.92 26.25
N ILE A 116 36.63 -4.64 26.82
CA ILE A 116 35.33 -4.98 26.23
C ILE A 116 34.73 -3.75 25.55
N PRO A 117 34.37 -3.80 24.25
CA PRO A 117 33.56 -2.77 23.62
C PRO A 117 32.19 -2.70 24.30
N GLN A 118 31.80 -1.53 24.82
CA GLN A 118 30.53 -1.37 25.55
C GLN A 118 29.28 -1.68 24.70
N ASN A 119 29.40 -1.64 23.36
CA ASN A 119 28.33 -1.99 22.44
C ASN A 119 28.89 -2.58 21.13
N PRO A 120 29.23 -3.88 21.08
CA PRO A 120 29.81 -4.50 19.89
C PRO A 120 28.89 -4.44 18.66
N TRP A 121 27.59 -4.27 18.89
CA TRP A 121 26.53 -4.36 17.88
C TRP A 121 25.78 -3.05 17.65
N GLN A 122 26.27 -1.92 18.15
CA GLN A 122 25.75 -0.62 17.72
C GLN A 122 26.16 -0.40 16.26
N ILE A 123 25.27 -0.78 15.34
CA ILE A 123 25.34 -0.36 13.95
C ILE A 123 25.02 1.15 13.96
N PRO A 124 25.95 2.03 13.57
CA PRO A 124 25.63 3.44 13.39
C PRO A 124 24.66 3.53 12.21
N CYS A 125 23.36 3.51 12.48
CA CYS A 125 22.33 3.61 11.45
C CYS A 125 22.21 5.07 10.99
N PRO A 126 22.58 5.43 9.75
CA PRO A 126 22.40 6.80 9.25
C PRO A 126 21.04 7.02 8.55
N LEU A 127 20.11 6.05 8.56
CA LEU A 127 18.82 6.20 7.87
C LEU A 127 17.64 5.71 8.71
N GLN A 128 17.13 6.58 9.58
CA GLN A 128 15.68 6.80 9.64
C GLN A 128 15.37 7.95 8.68
N GLN A 129 15.40 7.67 7.38
CA GLN A 129 14.56 8.44 6.48
C GLN A 129 13.18 7.79 6.54
N PRO A 130 12.10 8.55 6.81
CA PRO A 130 10.77 7.98 6.72
C PRO A 130 10.60 7.38 5.33
N ILE A 131 10.09 6.15 5.26
CA ILE A 131 9.65 5.56 3.99
C ILE A 131 8.59 6.52 3.47
N LEU A 132 8.96 7.36 2.51
CA LEU A 132 8.01 8.17 1.77
C LEU A 132 7.20 7.16 0.96
N ALA A 133 6.02 6.80 1.45
CA ALA A 133 5.02 6.16 0.62
C ALA A 133 4.80 7.13 -0.54
N SER A 134 5.40 6.82 -1.69
CA SER A 134 5.15 7.54 -2.92
C SER A 134 3.65 7.50 -3.14
N MET A 135 3.06 8.69 -3.06
CA MET A 135 1.71 9.00 -3.48
C MET A 135 1.47 8.25 -4.80
N PHE A 136 0.46 7.38 -4.82
CA PHE A 136 -0.16 7.00 -6.08
C PHE A 136 -0.70 8.31 -6.67
N ASP A 137 0.05 8.92 -7.58
CA ASP A 137 -0.47 9.99 -8.43
C ASP A 137 -1.38 9.35 -9.48
N CYS A 138 -2.55 9.99 -9.65
CA CYS A 138 -3.67 9.64 -10.52
C CYS A 138 -3.32 9.25 -11.96
#